data_AF-A0A354GKC2-F1
#
_entry.id   AF-A0A354GKC2-F1
#
_cell.length_a   1.000
_cell.length_b   1.000
_cell.length_c   1.000
_cell.angle_alpha   90.00
_cell.angle_beta   90.00
_cell.angle_gamma   90.00
#
_symmetry.space_group_name_H-M   'P 1'
#
loop_
_entity.id
_entity.type
_entity.pdbx_description
1 polymer ?
#
loop_
_entity_poly.entity_id
_entity_poly.type
_entity_poly.pdbx_seq_one_letter_code
_entity_poly.pdbx_strand_id
1 'polypeptide(L)'
;MHCGVFLTLALILPSRTAPALPTAVAPSRAFTPLATAPASTDTPPEHLTAFENGRARVDWSSDGWRLTAGAVTLKDFGRRESDARQALRLIRELRLNQHGAIGGQAPSLEYWLADGQPPHGPATGLHTLPIDAASLRVEQTQTQWVLRDNQRVLFNFGNEQSDARQALAVIRKYGFTEVGAVNPAAPSMVIFFARPDAVSTAKPTAARQTRPTAAPDKPAPDPLSPAGRLLAEHPGVVASSPVAPAVPPLRQVGLSGNSLSASSQTPDRTPFDWRQVQLRKEDGGWKLAAGSCVLADFGADEHAARLGLSAMQYYRFTERRQVGGGSARFTYFLVGGQPPRGAMFGVDGQPFQLNRLQIRQMEGRWTVCDGDRPLVEMGDKAEEANQVLDLIRRQQADRLCRLGAADGRGMTFLVRSR
;
A
#
# COMPACT_ATOMS: atom_id res chain seq x y z
N MET A 1 -47.36 52.45 -27.65
CA MET A 1 -47.97 51.10 -27.58
C MET A 1 -46.88 50.05 -27.56
N HIS A 2 -46.49 49.55 -26.39
CA HIS A 2 -46.28 48.13 -26.10
C HIS A 2 -45.93 47.99 -24.61
N CYS A 3 -46.75 47.19 -23.95
CA CYS A 3 -46.76 46.85 -22.54
C CYS A 3 -45.69 45.78 -22.28
N GLY A 4 -44.93 45.87 -21.19
CA GLY A 4 -43.94 44.86 -20.80
C GLY A 4 -43.91 44.71 -19.29
N VAL A 5 -44.64 43.71 -18.81
CA VAL A 5 -44.92 43.36 -17.41
C VAL A 5 -43.66 42.84 -16.71
N PHE A 6 -43.30 43.43 -15.57
CA PHE A 6 -42.33 42.86 -14.62
C PHE A 6 -43.07 41.92 -13.67
N LEU A 7 -42.74 40.62 -13.73
CA LEU A 7 -43.24 39.61 -12.80
C LEU A 7 -42.19 39.36 -11.70
N THR A 8 -42.42 39.89 -10.51
CA THR A 8 -41.59 39.64 -9.32
C THR A 8 -42.12 38.40 -8.60
N LEU A 9 -41.38 37.29 -8.65
CA LEU A 9 -41.72 36.07 -7.93
C LEU A 9 -41.03 36.08 -6.55
N ALA A 10 -41.81 36.35 -5.49
CA ALA A 10 -41.36 36.22 -4.11
C ALA A 10 -41.53 34.76 -3.64
N LEU A 11 -40.41 34.06 -3.40
CA LEU A 11 -40.39 32.72 -2.80
C LEU A 11 -40.47 32.83 -1.27
N ILE A 12 -41.61 32.43 -0.72
CA ILE A 12 -41.83 32.25 0.72
C ILE A 12 -41.22 30.90 1.13
N LEU A 13 -40.16 30.95 1.94
CA LEU A 13 -39.56 29.78 2.57
C LEU A 13 -40.34 29.41 3.85
N PRO A 14 -40.74 28.14 4.06
CA PRO A 14 -41.20 27.68 5.37
C PRO A 14 -40.00 27.41 6.29
N SER A 15 -39.94 28.13 7.40
CA SER A 15 -39.01 27.90 8.51
C SER A 15 -39.29 26.53 9.14
N ARG A 16 -38.37 25.58 8.95
CA ARG A 16 -38.46 24.24 9.54
C ARG A 16 -37.72 24.22 10.88
N THR A 17 -38.48 24.22 11.97
CA THR A 17 -37.98 24.07 13.34
C THR A 17 -37.42 22.64 13.52
N ALA A 18 -36.13 22.53 13.79
CA ALA A 18 -35.47 21.26 14.08
C ALA A 18 -35.61 20.93 15.60
N PRO A 19 -35.99 19.70 15.99
CA PRO A 19 -35.96 19.29 17.38
C PRO A 19 -34.51 19.02 17.82
N ALA A 20 -34.11 19.65 18.93
CA ALA A 20 -32.83 19.43 19.58
C ALA A 20 -32.77 18.01 20.18
N LEU A 21 -31.83 17.19 19.71
CA LEU A 21 -31.48 15.92 20.34
C LEU A 21 -30.45 16.16 21.46
N PRO A 22 -30.58 15.47 22.61
CA PRO A 22 -29.65 15.62 23.72
C PRO A 22 -28.28 15.03 23.36
N THR A 23 -27.24 15.87 23.45
CA THR A 23 -25.84 15.48 23.29
C THR A 23 -25.37 14.75 24.56
N ALA A 24 -25.39 13.42 24.54
CA ALA A 24 -24.73 12.61 25.56
C ALA A 24 -23.22 12.60 25.29
N VAL A 25 -22.48 13.38 26.07
CA VAL A 25 -21.01 13.43 26.08
C VAL A 25 -20.49 12.13 26.68
N ALA A 26 -19.98 11.22 25.83
CA ALA A 26 -19.25 10.05 26.30
C ALA A 26 -17.85 10.48 26.79
N PRO A 27 -17.37 9.97 27.94
CA PRO A 27 -16.07 10.32 28.48
C PRO A 27 -14.95 9.83 27.56
N SER A 28 -14.10 10.76 27.12
CA SER A 28 -12.86 10.47 26.42
C SER A 28 -12.00 9.53 27.26
N ARG A 29 -11.84 8.28 26.81
CA ARG A 29 -10.85 7.36 27.38
C ARG A 29 -9.46 7.93 27.08
N ALA A 30 -8.77 8.37 28.12
CA ALA A 30 -7.36 8.71 28.05
C ALA A 30 -6.59 7.47 27.56
N PHE A 31 -5.95 7.57 26.39
CA PHE A 31 -5.00 6.57 25.94
C PHE A 31 -3.76 6.68 26.81
N THR A 32 -3.55 5.74 27.72
CA THR A 32 -2.30 5.60 28.44
C THR A 32 -1.21 5.23 27.43
N PRO A 33 -0.18 6.07 27.19
CA PRO A 33 0.91 5.71 26.30
C PRO A 33 1.61 4.47 26.86
N LEU A 34 1.63 3.39 26.08
CA LEU A 34 2.30 2.14 26.46
C LEU A 34 3.79 2.44 26.64
N ALA A 35 4.30 2.21 27.85
CA ALA A 35 5.69 2.47 28.23
C ALA A 35 6.65 1.85 27.21
N THR A 36 7.52 2.67 26.64
CA THR A 36 8.55 2.25 25.69
C THR A 36 9.54 1.33 26.41
N ALA A 37 9.51 0.04 26.09
CA ALA A 37 10.47 -0.92 26.63
C ALA A 37 11.91 -0.51 26.26
N PRO A 38 12.90 -0.70 27.16
CA PRO A 38 14.29 -0.33 26.91
C PRO A 38 14.85 -1.10 25.71
N ALA A 39 15.55 -0.40 24.82
CA ALA A 39 16.15 -0.98 23.64
C ALA A 39 17.34 -1.87 24.02
N SER A 40 17.19 -3.18 23.86
CA SER A 40 18.33 -4.11 23.92
C SER A 40 19.32 -3.77 22.81
N THR A 41 20.59 -3.60 23.15
CA THR A 41 21.68 -3.20 22.25
C THR A 41 22.36 -4.36 21.51
N ASP A 42 21.85 -5.58 21.64
CA ASP A 42 22.41 -6.71 20.90
C ASP A 42 22.13 -6.52 19.41
N THR A 43 23.21 -6.33 18.66
CA THR A 43 23.15 -6.21 17.21
C THR A 43 22.65 -7.54 16.66
N PRO A 44 21.51 -7.58 15.94
CA PRO A 44 20.98 -8.83 15.44
C PRO A 44 22.01 -9.51 14.51
N PRO A 45 22.10 -10.84 14.50
CA PRO A 45 22.98 -11.55 13.57
C PRO A 45 22.57 -11.23 12.13
N GLU A 46 23.54 -10.80 11.32
CA GLU A 46 23.34 -10.46 9.91
C GLU A 46 23.91 -11.56 9.02
N HIS A 47 23.15 -11.97 8.01
CA HIS A 47 23.62 -12.90 7.00
C HIS A 47 24.04 -12.11 5.76
N LEU A 48 25.33 -11.76 5.70
CA LEU A 48 25.95 -11.03 4.58
C LEU A 48 26.71 -11.99 3.66
N THR A 49 26.34 -11.97 2.40
CA THR A 49 27.04 -12.68 1.33
C THR A 49 27.92 -11.71 0.56
N ALA A 50 29.23 -11.82 0.74
CA ALA A 50 30.19 -11.06 -0.06
C ALA A 50 30.34 -11.65 -1.47
N PHE A 51 30.53 -10.79 -2.47
CA PHE A 51 30.73 -11.21 -3.85
C PHE A 51 31.62 -10.23 -4.62
N GLU A 52 32.28 -10.71 -5.68
CA GLU A 52 33.08 -9.86 -6.57
C GLU A 52 32.19 -9.12 -7.57
N ASN A 53 32.12 -7.80 -7.45
CA ASN A 53 31.31 -6.94 -8.32
C ASN A 53 31.58 -7.17 -9.82
N GLY A 54 32.84 -7.26 -10.22
CA GLY A 54 33.24 -7.46 -11.63
C GLY A 54 32.83 -8.82 -12.20
N ARG A 55 32.55 -9.80 -11.33
CA ARG A 55 32.04 -11.12 -11.72
C ARG A 55 30.52 -11.22 -11.72
N ALA A 56 29.82 -10.16 -11.29
CA ALA A 56 28.37 -10.11 -11.39
C ALA A 56 27.94 -10.15 -12.86
N ARG A 57 27.00 -11.05 -13.16
CA ARG A 57 26.41 -11.25 -14.49
C ARG A 57 24.94 -11.62 -14.37
N VAL A 58 24.25 -11.51 -15.50
CA VAL A 58 22.88 -11.95 -15.64
C VAL A 58 22.85 -13.11 -16.63
N ASP A 59 22.25 -14.21 -16.23
CA ASP A 59 22.10 -15.42 -17.05
C ASP A 59 20.66 -15.91 -17.01
N TRP A 60 20.24 -16.57 -18.10
CA TRP A 60 18.97 -17.29 -18.14
C TRP A 60 19.22 -18.71 -17.66
N SER A 61 18.66 -19.08 -16.51
CA SER A 61 18.77 -20.41 -15.93
C SER A 61 17.48 -20.82 -15.20
N SER A 62 17.14 -22.11 -15.26
CA SER A 62 15.93 -22.68 -14.61
C SER A 62 14.62 -21.91 -14.91
N ASP A 63 14.40 -21.52 -16.17
CA ASP A 63 13.21 -20.76 -16.62
C ASP A 63 13.10 -19.33 -16.07
N GLY A 64 14.22 -18.73 -15.64
CA GLY A 64 14.26 -17.35 -15.17
C GLY A 64 15.59 -16.64 -15.42
N TRP A 65 15.53 -15.32 -15.42
CA TRP A 65 16.69 -14.44 -15.39
C TRP A 65 17.22 -14.36 -13.97
N ARG A 66 18.48 -14.72 -13.79
CA ARG A 66 19.16 -14.67 -12.51
C ARG A 66 20.35 -13.74 -12.56
N LEU A 67 20.56 -13.05 -11.45
CA LEU A 67 21.77 -12.30 -11.17
C LEU A 67 22.69 -13.19 -10.34
N THR A 68 23.84 -13.52 -10.90
CA THR A 68 24.83 -14.41 -10.30
C THR A 68 26.17 -13.71 -10.17
N ALA A 69 26.97 -14.09 -9.17
CA ALA A 69 28.38 -13.71 -9.04
C ALA A 69 29.20 -14.97 -8.77
N GLY A 70 29.89 -15.47 -9.80
CA GLY A 70 30.52 -16.78 -9.76
C GLY A 70 29.48 -17.90 -9.65
N ALA A 71 29.58 -18.72 -8.60
CA ALA A 71 28.64 -19.81 -8.31
C ALA A 71 27.45 -19.37 -7.43
N VAL A 72 27.48 -18.16 -6.89
CA VAL A 72 26.45 -17.67 -5.96
C VAL A 72 25.34 -17.01 -6.76
N THR A 73 24.11 -17.48 -6.56
CA THR A 73 22.91 -16.75 -7.02
C THR A 73 22.63 -15.65 -6.02
N LEU A 74 22.73 -14.41 -6.47
CA LEU A 74 22.43 -13.25 -5.64
C LEU A 74 20.93 -12.98 -5.64
N LYS A 75 20.28 -13.09 -6.82
CA LYS A 75 18.87 -12.78 -6.96
C LYS A 75 18.22 -13.41 -8.19
N ASP A 76 16.96 -13.82 -8.05
CA ASP A 76 16.12 -14.33 -9.14
C ASP A 76 15.07 -13.28 -9.56
N PHE A 77 15.03 -12.96 -10.85
CA PHE A 77 14.11 -11.99 -11.44
C PHE A 77 12.94 -12.65 -12.18
N GLY A 78 12.91 -13.98 -12.27
CA GLY A 78 11.94 -14.73 -13.07
C GLY A 78 12.02 -14.31 -14.55
N ARG A 79 10.87 -14.10 -15.20
CA ARG A 79 10.84 -13.73 -16.63
C ARG A 79 11.21 -12.27 -16.94
N ARG A 80 11.70 -11.50 -15.95
CA ARG A 80 11.94 -10.04 -16.06
C ARG A 80 13.38 -9.71 -16.45
N GLU A 81 13.69 -9.90 -17.73
CA GLU A 81 15.02 -9.63 -18.30
C GLU A 81 15.50 -8.19 -18.11
N SER A 82 14.61 -7.22 -18.36
CA SER A 82 14.88 -5.79 -18.24
C SER A 82 15.34 -5.42 -16.83
N ASP A 83 14.64 -5.95 -15.83
CA ASP A 83 14.88 -5.69 -14.41
C ASP A 83 16.22 -6.30 -13.99
N ALA A 84 16.50 -7.54 -14.41
CA ALA A 84 17.77 -8.21 -14.13
C ALA A 84 18.95 -7.42 -14.71
N ARG A 85 18.83 -6.93 -15.95
CA ARG A 85 19.86 -6.08 -16.57
C ARG A 85 20.01 -4.72 -15.88
N GLN A 86 18.91 -4.11 -15.46
CA GLN A 86 18.95 -2.87 -14.69
C GLN A 86 19.66 -3.08 -13.35
N ALA A 87 19.35 -4.16 -12.63
CA ALA A 87 20.01 -4.54 -11.40
C ALA A 87 21.52 -4.73 -11.58
N LEU A 88 21.95 -5.42 -12.64
CA LEU A 88 23.38 -5.59 -12.96
C LEU A 88 24.08 -4.25 -13.21
N ARG A 89 23.43 -3.31 -13.92
CA ARG A 89 23.98 -1.96 -14.11
C ARG A 89 24.15 -1.24 -12.78
N LEU A 90 23.14 -1.27 -11.90
CA LEU A 90 23.19 -0.64 -10.59
C LEU A 90 24.27 -1.24 -9.70
N ILE A 91 24.45 -2.56 -9.72
CA ILE A 91 25.54 -3.22 -8.99
C ILE A 91 26.89 -2.66 -9.41
N ARG A 92 27.14 -2.52 -10.72
CA ARG A 92 28.40 -1.97 -11.24
C ARG A 92 28.57 -0.49 -10.94
N GLU A 93 27.53 0.31 -11.16
CA GLU A 93 27.52 1.76 -10.95
C GLU A 93 27.75 2.12 -9.48
N LEU A 94 27.05 1.46 -8.57
CA LEU A 94 27.13 1.69 -7.13
C LEU A 94 28.21 0.86 -6.42
N ARG A 95 28.98 0.08 -7.18
CA ARG A 95 30.06 -0.80 -6.68
C ARG A 95 29.60 -1.76 -5.57
N LEU A 96 28.38 -2.28 -5.68
CA LEU A 96 27.82 -3.21 -4.68
C LEU A 96 28.63 -4.51 -4.68
N ASN A 97 29.04 -4.96 -3.50
CA ASN A 97 29.85 -6.19 -3.32
C ASN A 97 29.41 -7.04 -2.12
N GLN A 98 28.33 -6.65 -1.45
CA GLN A 98 27.72 -7.44 -0.39
C GLN A 98 26.20 -7.43 -0.54
N HIS A 99 25.60 -8.58 -0.31
CA HIS A 99 24.15 -8.80 -0.30
C HIS A 99 23.73 -9.32 1.07
N GLY A 100 22.82 -8.61 1.73
CA GLY A 100 22.24 -9.01 3.00
C GLY A 100 20.77 -9.38 2.84
N ALA A 101 20.34 -10.41 3.58
CA ALA A 101 18.96 -10.88 3.61
C ALA A 101 18.43 -10.94 5.05
N ILE A 102 17.16 -10.59 5.23
CA ILE A 102 16.41 -10.66 6.48
C ILE A 102 15.21 -11.58 6.27
N GLY A 103 15.02 -12.51 7.20
CA GLY A 103 14.00 -13.56 7.14
C GLY A 103 14.58 -14.94 6.85
N GLY A 104 13.68 -15.92 6.69
CA GLY A 104 14.04 -17.32 6.46
C GLY A 104 14.43 -17.64 5.02
N GLN A 105 13.94 -18.76 4.49
CA GLN A 105 14.26 -19.22 3.12
C GLN A 105 13.74 -18.28 2.02
N ALA A 106 12.66 -17.55 2.30
CA ALA A 106 12.14 -16.48 1.46
C ALA A 106 12.40 -15.15 2.19
N PRO A 107 13.39 -14.35 1.77
CA PRO A 107 13.75 -13.14 2.49
C PRO A 107 12.60 -12.13 2.44
N SER A 108 12.22 -11.64 3.63
CA SER A 108 11.24 -10.58 3.82
C SER A 108 11.80 -9.21 3.42
N LEU A 109 13.12 -9.02 3.56
CA LEU A 109 13.85 -7.84 3.10
C LEU A 109 15.25 -8.21 2.65
N GLU A 110 15.71 -7.58 1.57
CA GLU A 110 17.09 -7.66 1.09
C GLU A 110 17.72 -6.26 1.11
N TYR A 111 19.02 -6.18 1.30
CA TYR A 111 19.80 -4.94 1.23
C TYR A 111 21.18 -5.18 0.63
N TRP A 112 21.80 -4.11 0.15
CA TRP A 112 23.06 -4.18 -0.59
C TRP A 112 24.03 -3.14 -0.04
N LEU A 113 25.30 -3.51 0.05
CA LEU A 113 26.36 -2.65 0.53
C LEU A 113 27.53 -2.63 -0.47
N ALA A 114 28.30 -1.54 -0.40
CA ALA A 114 29.58 -1.37 -1.04
C ALA A 114 30.66 -1.23 0.04
N ASP A 115 31.55 -2.21 0.14
CA ASP A 115 32.66 -2.24 1.11
C ASP A 115 32.21 -2.07 2.57
N GLY A 116 31.10 -2.71 2.95
CA GLY A 116 30.52 -2.63 4.30
C GLY A 116 29.71 -1.36 4.56
N GLN A 117 29.57 -0.48 3.57
CA GLN A 117 28.86 0.80 3.69
C GLN A 117 27.64 0.86 2.75
N PRO A 118 26.63 1.69 3.09
CA PRO A 118 25.60 2.05 2.13
C PRO A 118 26.20 2.58 0.82
N PRO A 119 25.63 2.23 -0.34
CA PRO A 119 25.99 2.91 -1.56
C PRO A 119 25.64 4.40 -1.49
N HIS A 120 26.51 5.22 -2.07
CA HIS A 120 26.32 6.66 -2.24
C HIS A 120 26.31 7.01 -3.73
N GLY A 121 25.66 8.13 -4.08
CA GLY A 121 25.67 8.68 -5.43
C GLY A 121 24.35 8.51 -6.18
N PRO A 122 24.25 9.11 -7.38
CA PRO A 122 23.07 8.99 -8.21
C PRO A 122 22.91 7.55 -8.67
N ALA A 123 21.72 6.99 -8.49
CA ALA A 123 21.35 5.70 -9.07
C ALA A 123 20.54 5.95 -10.33
N THR A 124 21.20 5.92 -11.50
CA THR A 124 20.56 6.28 -12.76
C THR A 124 19.34 5.38 -13.04
N GLY A 125 18.18 6.01 -13.27
CA GLY A 125 16.94 5.30 -13.58
C GLY A 125 16.26 4.64 -12.37
N LEU A 126 16.71 4.93 -11.14
CA LEU A 126 16.05 4.49 -9.92
C LEU A 126 15.19 5.61 -9.34
N HIS A 127 13.92 5.33 -9.08
CA HIS A 127 13.07 6.25 -8.33
C HIS A 127 13.33 6.04 -6.83
N THR A 128 13.99 6.99 -6.18
CA THR A 128 14.26 6.93 -4.74
C THR A 128 13.15 7.59 -3.93
N LEU A 129 12.94 7.08 -2.73
CA LEU A 129 12.02 7.61 -1.73
C LEU A 129 12.80 7.95 -0.46
N PRO A 130 12.61 9.13 0.12
CA PRO A 130 13.24 9.47 1.39
C PRO A 130 12.64 8.63 2.52
N ILE A 131 13.50 8.25 3.46
CA ILE A 131 13.17 7.61 4.73
C ILE A 131 13.35 8.67 5.82
N ASP A 132 12.28 8.97 6.57
CA ASP A 132 12.40 9.76 7.78
C ASP A 132 12.92 8.89 8.93
N ALA A 133 14.25 8.82 9.05
CA ALA A 133 14.94 8.00 10.05
C ALA A 133 14.55 8.35 11.50
N ALA A 134 14.16 9.60 11.77
CA ALA A 134 13.79 10.04 13.11
C ALA A 134 12.44 9.45 13.56
N SER A 135 11.52 9.23 12.62
CA SER A 135 10.20 8.66 12.90
C SER A 135 10.05 7.19 12.51
N LEU A 136 11.10 6.59 11.95
CA LEU A 136 11.12 5.20 11.52
C LEU A 136 10.89 4.25 12.69
N ARG A 137 9.84 3.43 12.58
CA ARG A 137 9.39 2.50 13.62
C ARG A 137 8.72 1.26 13.05
N VAL A 138 8.67 0.21 13.87
CA VAL A 138 7.88 -0.99 13.61
C VAL A 138 6.54 -0.84 14.34
N GLU A 139 5.44 -1.08 13.62
CA GLU A 139 4.08 -0.94 14.13
C GLU A 139 3.24 -2.15 13.71
N GLN A 140 2.33 -2.61 14.57
CA GLN A 140 1.37 -3.65 14.19
C GLN A 140 0.10 -2.98 13.66
N THR A 141 -0.20 -3.20 12.38
CA THR A 141 -1.41 -2.72 11.72
C THR A 141 -2.21 -3.91 11.22
N GLN A 142 -3.42 -4.10 11.76
CA GLN A 142 -4.36 -5.15 11.30
C GLN A 142 -3.71 -6.53 11.22
N THR A 143 -3.14 -6.99 12.34
CA THR A 143 -2.38 -8.23 12.50
C THR A 143 -1.05 -8.31 11.75
N GLN A 144 -0.73 -7.36 10.88
CA GLN A 144 0.54 -7.33 10.15
C GLN A 144 1.56 -6.41 10.81
N TRP A 145 2.81 -6.82 10.81
CA TRP A 145 3.95 -6.01 11.23
C TRP A 145 4.47 -5.22 10.04
N VAL A 146 4.47 -3.90 10.19
CA VAL A 146 4.93 -2.98 9.15
C VAL A 146 6.08 -2.15 9.66
N LEU A 147 7.06 -1.90 8.79
CA LEU A 147 8.07 -0.86 8.98
C LEU A 147 7.59 0.39 8.27
N ARG A 148 7.46 1.48 9.03
CA ARG A 148 6.91 2.73 8.52
C ARG A 148 7.60 3.94 9.13
N ASP A 149 7.50 5.05 8.44
CA ASP A 149 7.77 6.37 9.00
C ASP A 149 6.44 7.12 9.24
N ASN A 150 6.52 8.41 9.59
CA ASN A 150 5.35 9.25 9.78
C ASN A 150 4.53 9.46 8.50
N GLN A 151 5.14 9.36 7.33
CA GLN A 151 4.49 9.63 6.05
C GLN A 151 3.83 8.39 5.48
N ARG A 152 4.47 7.22 5.58
CA ARG A 152 4.05 6.02 4.83
C ARG A 152 4.54 4.73 5.45
N VAL A 153 3.87 3.64 5.08
CA VAL A 153 4.39 2.28 5.24
C VAL A 153 5.45 2.04 4.16
N LEU A 154 6.64 1.61 4.57
CA LEU A 154 7.74 1.30 3.66
C LEU A 154 7.74 -0.18 3.30
N PHE A 155 7.57 -1.06 4.31
CA PHE A 155 7.60 -2.51 4.14
C PHE A 155 6.57 -3.19 5.03
N ASN A 156 6.05 -4.32 4.55
CA ASN A 156 5.09 -5.16 5.27
C ASN A 156 5.70 -6.56 5.44
N PHE A 157 5.82 -7.01 6.68
CA PHE A 157 6.43 -8.27 7.08
C PHE A 157 5.38 -9.34 7.45
N GLY A 158 4.10 -9.09 7.17
CA GLY A 158 3.04 -10.04 7.54
C GLY A 158 3.03 -10.29 9.04
N ASN A 159 3.10 -11.55 9.47
CA ASN A 159 3.11 -11.90 10.89
C ASN A 159 4.51 -11.91 11.52
N GLU A 160 5.57 -11.61 10.74
CA GLU A 160 6.97 -11.76 11.16
C GLU A 160 7.48 -10.52 11.92
N GLN A 161 7.16 -10.43 13.20
CA GLN A 161 7.59 -9.33 14.06
C GLN A 161 9.12 -9.21 14.17
N SER A 162 9.81 -10.34 14.26
CA SER A 162 11.27 -10.41 14.38
C SER A 162 11.95 -9.79 13.18
N ASP A 163 11.50 -10.14 11.97
CA ASP A 163 12.03 -9.63 10.71
C ASP A 163 11.83 -8.12 10.60
N ALA A 164 10.64 -7.62 10.96
CA ALA A 164 10.36 -6.18 10.96
C ALA A 164 11.31 -5.41 11.90
N ARG A 165 11.56 -5.94 13.10
CA ARG A 165 12.49 -5.35 14.08
C ARG A 165 13.94 -5.43 13.60
N GLN A 166 14.34 -6.55 13.00
CA GLN A 166 15.67 -6.72 12.43
C GLN A 166 15.89 -5.73 11.27
N ALA A 167 14.90 -5.55 10.40
CA ALA A 167 14.95 -4.55 9.33
C ALA A 167 15.12 -3.12 9.87
N LEU A 168 14.38 -2.75 10.92
CA LEU A 168 14.55 -1.46 11.59
C LEU A 168 15.98 -1.30 12.15
N ALA A 169 16.53 -2.35 12.77
CA ALA A 169 17.88 -2.34 13.32
C ALA A 169 18.94 -2.17 12.21
N VAL A 170 18.82 -2.90 11.10
CA VAL A 170 19.71 -2.79 9.93
C VAL A 170 19.66 -1.39 9.33
N ILE A 171 18.46 -0.85 9.10
CA ILE A 171 18.30 0.50 8.53
C ILE A 171 18.94 1.57 9.42
N ARG A 172 18.80 1.44 10.74
CA ARG A 172 19.45 2.35 11.69
C ARG A 172 20.96 2.16 11.76
N LYS A 173 21.44 0.91 11.77
CA LYS A 173 22.87 0.57 11.84
C LYS A 173 23.64 1.18 10.67
N TYR A 174 23.12 1.02 9.46
CA TYR A 174 23.76 1.53 8.24
C TYR A 174 23.38 2.97 7.91
N GLY A 175 22.48 3.60 8.68
CA GLY A 175 22.07 4.99 8.44
C GLY A 175 21.40 5.19 7.09
N PHE A 176 20.58 4.24 6.64
CA PHE A 176 19.86 4.39 5.37
C PHE A 176 18.82 5.50 5.48
N THR A 177 18.88 6.45 4.55
CA THR A 177 18.02 7.64 4.49
C THR A 177 17.15 7.68 3.25
N GLU A 178 17.41 6.80 2.29
CA GLU A 178 16.60 6.67 1.08
C GLU A 178 16.49 5.20 0.68
N VAL A 179 15.43 4.87 -0.04
CA VAL A 179 15.21 3.57 -0.64
C VAL A 179 14.79 3.74 -2.09
N GLY A 180 15.41 3.01 -3.01
CA GLY A 180 14.99 2.94 -4.39
C GLY A 180 14.70 1.51 -4.81
N ALA A 181 13.83 1.34 -5.80
CA ALA A 181 13.45 0.03 -6.32
C ALA A 181 13.66 -0.08 -7.82
N VAL A 182 14.24 -1.21 -8.24
CA VAL A 182 14.20 -1.67 -9.62
C VAL A 182 12.78 -2.11 -9.90
N ASN A 183 12.17 -1.50 -10.93
CA ASN A 183 10.75 -1.60 -11.22
C ASN A 183 9.89 -1.12 -10.04
N PRO A 184 9.65 0.20 -9.91
CA PRO A 184 8.89 0.74 -8.80
C PRO A 184 7.43 0.27 -8.79
N ALA A 185 6.93 -0.31 -9.89
CA ALA A 185 5.59 -0.87 -9.94
C ALA A 185 5.49 -2.23 -9.23
N ALA A 186 6.57 -3.01 -9.32
CA ALA A 186 6.75 -4.21 -8.54
C ALA A 186 8.22 -4.46 -8.26
N PRO A 187 8.67 -4.00 -7.09
CA PRO A 187 10.06 -4.02 -6.70
C PRO A 187 10.64 -5.41 -6.93
N SER A 188 11.43 -5.54 -7.98
CA SER A 188 12.16 -6.76 -8.22
C SER A 188 13.39 -6.77 -7.35
N MET A 189 14.05 -5.62 -7.16
CA MET A 189 15.19 -5.40 -6.26
C MET A 189 15.06 -4.05 -5.55
N VAL A 190 15.42 -4.00 -4.27
CA VAL A 190 15.43 -2.78 -3.46
C VAL A 190 16.87 -2.43 -3.08
N ILE A 191 17.24 -1.16 -3.19
CA ILE A 191 18.56 -0.64 -2.82
C ILE A 191 18.34 0.51 -1.83
N PHE A 192 19.03 0.44 -0.70
CA PHE A 192 19.03 1.49 0.29
C PHE A 192 20.27 2.38 0.12
N PHE A 193 20.11 3.68 0.38
CA PHE A 193 21.18 4.67 0.24
C PHE A 193 21.32 5.47 1.53
N ALA A 194 22.53 5.98 1.78
CA ALA A 194 22.77 6.98 2.80
C ALA A 194 23.14 8.31 2.12
N ARG A 195 22.55 9.42 2.59
CA ARG A 195 22.97 10.76 2.20
C ARG A 195 24.20 11.19 3.02
N PRO A 196 25.28 11.69 2.39
CA PRO A 196 26.46 12.14 3.12
C PRO A 196 26.15 13.26 4.11
N ASP A 197 25.15 14.10 3.82
CA ASP A 197 24.77 15.24 4.66
C ASP A 197 23.86 14.85 5.85
N ALA A 198 23.35 13.62 5.85
CA ALA A 198 22.43 13.13 6.87
C ALA A 198 23.14 12.44 8.04
N VAL A 199 24.48 12.46 8.07
CA VAL A 199 25.23 12.13 9.29
C VAL A 199 24.90 13.20 10.32
N SER A 200 23.83 12.93 11.03
CA SER A 200 23.30 13.72 12.11
C SER A 200 24.45 14.06 13.04
N THR A 201 24.71 15.35 13.20
CA THR A 201 25.55 15.94 14.24
C THR A 201 24.97 15.72 15.65
N ALA A 202 24.21 14.64 15.85
CA ALA A 202 23.90 14.03 17.13
C ALA A 202 25.21 13.51 17.75
N LYS A 203 26.03 14.49 18.17
CA LYS A 203 27.09 14.32 19.16
C LYS A 203 26.44 13.54 20.29
N PRO A 204 27.02 12.41 20.72
CA PRO A 204 26.48 11.67 21.85
C PRO A 204 26.53 12.64 23.03
N THR A 205 25.36 13.13 23.44
CA THR A 205 25.21 13.85 24.70
C THR A 205 25.56 12.82 25.75
N ALA A 206 26.82 12.84 26.19
CA ALA A 206 27.29 12.06 27.32
C ALA A 206 26.34 12.37 28.48
N ALA A 207 25.46 11.42 28.79
CA ALA A 207 24.60 11.49 29.95
C ALA A 207 25.53 11.59 31.16
N ARG A 208 25.58 12.79 31.73
CA ARG A 208 26.25 13.08 32.99
C ARG A 208 25.57 12.19 34.04
N GLN A 209 26.21 11.07 34.35
CA GLN A 209 25.82 10.19 35.45
C GLN A 209 25.85 11.02 36.74
N THR A 210 24.70 11.46 37.20
CA THR A 210 24.53 11.88 38.59
C THR A 210 24.57 10.62 39.43
N ARG A 211 25.72 10.39 40.04
CA ARG A 211 26.01 9.39 41.07
C ARG A 211 24.94 9.47 42.18
N PRO A 212 24.12 8.43 42.41
CA PRO A 212 23.25 8.37 43.57
C PRO A 212 24.09 8.04 44.81
N THR A 213 23.92 8.86 45.83
CA THR A 213 24.46 8.64 47.19
C THR A 213 23.82 7.39 47.79
N ALA A 214 24.66 6.53 48.37
CA ALA A 214 24.30 5.27 49.01
C ALA A 214 23.44 5.45 50.26
N ALA A 215 22.55 4.48 50.52
CA ALA A 215 21.87 4.22 51.78
C ALA A 215 21.56 2.70 51.88
N PRO A 216 21.41 2.13 53.10
CA PRO A 216 22.07 0.88 53.48
C PRO A 216 21.20 -0.39 53.46
N ASP A 217 21.94 -1.49 53.62
CA ASP A 217 21.60 -2.91 53.70
C ASP A 217 20.23 -3.29 54.29
N LYS A 218 19.60 -4.27 53.62
CA LYS A 218 18.57 -5.13 54.22
C LYS A 218 18.89 -6.60 53.88
N PRO A 219 18.91 -7.51 54.87
CA PRO A 219 19.42 -8.87 54.67
C PRO A 219 18.40 -9.79 54.00
N ALA A 220 18.95 -10.77 53.29
CA ALA A 220 18.26 -11.84 52.57
C ALA A 220 17.56 -12.84 53.50
N PRO A 221 16.47 -13.50 53.06
CA PRO A 221 16.01 -14.76 53.63
C PRO A 221 16.55 -15.98 52.86
N ASP A 222 16.93 -16.97 53.65
CA ASP A 222 17.54 -18.26 53.35
C ASP A 222 16.75 -19.21 52.42
N PRO A 223 17.41 -20.18 51.75
CA PRO A 223 16.81 -21.12 50.83
C PRO A 223 16.75 -22.55 51.40
N LEU A 224 15.64 -22.96 52.02
CA LEU A 224 15.38 -24.37 52.33
C LEU A 224 13.87 -24.66 52.37
N SER A 225 13.32 -25.34 51.35
CA SER A 225 12.64 -26.62 51.55
C SER A 225 12.19 -27.32 50.24
N PRO A 226 12.25 -28.67 50.15
CA PRO A 226 12.01 -29.46 48.95
C PRO A 226 10.66 -30.25 48.97
N ALA A 227 10.46 -31.07 47.92
CA ALA A 227 9.45 -32.13 47.71
C ALA A 227 8.17 -31.70 46.96
N GLY A 228 7.64 -32.46 45.99
CA GLY A 228 7.99 -33.73 45.36
C GLY A 228 7.13 -33.86 44.07
N ARG A 229 7.71 -34.24 42.93
CA ARG A 229 7.63 -35.59 42.31
C ARG A 229 6.27 -36.29 42.39
N LEU A 230 5.68 -36.57 41.22
CA LEU A 230 5.16 -37.87 40.70
C LEU A 230 4.25 -37.57 39.48
N LEU A 231 4.60 -37.95 38.24
CA LEU A 231 4.30 -39.23 37.56
C LEU A 231 2.84 -39.69 37.69
N ALA A 232 2.11 -39.75 36.58
CA ALA A 232 1.48 -40.98 36.09
C ALA A 232 0.74 -40.74 34.75
N GLU A 233 0.99 -41.65 33.80
CA GLU A 233 0.17 -41.89 32.62
C GLU A 233 -1.21 -42.45 33.00
N HIS A 234 -2.22 -42.27 32.13
CA HIS A 234 -2.98 -43.38 31.52
C HIS A 234 -4.12 -42.91 30.58
N PRO A 235 -4.65 -43.80 29.72
CA PRO A 235 -5.27 -43.48 28.44
C PRO A 235 -6.79 -43.67 28.39
N GLY A 236 -7.40 -43.19 27.30
CA GLY A 236 -8.50 -43.88 26.63
C GLY A 236 -9.86 -43.18 26.62
N VAL A 237 -10.59 -43.48 25.54
CA VAL A 237 -12.05 -43.61 25.41
C VAL A 237 -12.79 -42.57 24.54
N VAL A 238 -13.08 -43.05 23.31
CA VAL A 238 -14.36 -43.11 22.58
C VAL A 238 -15.13 -41.83 22.17
N ALA A 239 -15.43 -41.84 20.86
CA ALA A 239 -16.42 -41.14 20.04
C ALA A 239 -17.61 -40.42 20.69
N SER A 240 -18.06 -39.32 20.04
CA SER A 240 -19.45 -39.15 19.54
C SER A 240 -19.61 -37.83 18.76
N SER A 241 -20.20 -37.92 17.56
CA SER A 241 -20.65 -36.79 16.74
C SER A 241 -21.82 -36.03 17.38
N PRO A 242 -21.96 -34.71 17.11
CA PRO A 242 -23.25 -34.04 17.20
C PRO A 242 -23.80 -33.63 15.82
N VAL A 243 -24.92 -34.29 15.49
CA VAL A 243 -26.15 -33.86 14.81
C VAL A 243 -26.22 -32.38 14.37
N ALA A 244 -26.54 -32.17 13.09
CA ALA A 244 -26.94 -30.88 12.52
C ALA A 244 -28.44 -30.60 12.74
N PRO A 245 -28.86 -29.37 13.07
CA PRO A 245 -30.27 -28.99 13.06
C PRO A 245 -30.72 -28.54 11.66
N ALA A 246 -31.81 -29.15 11.20
CA ALA A 246 -32.54 -28.78 9.99
C ALA A 246 -33.27 -27.43 10.16
N VAL A 247 -33.14 -26.56 9.15
CA VAL A 247 -33.85 -25.27 9.06
C VAL A 247 -34.97 -25.38 8.01
N PRO A 248 -36.22 -24.97 8.33
CA PRO A 248 -37.34 -25.05 7.39
C PRO A 248 -37.33 -23.92 6.34
N PRO A 249 -37.96 -24.13 5.16
CA PRO A 249 -37.95 -23.15 4.07
C PRO A 249 -38.97 -22.02 4.31
N LEU A 250 -38.49 -20.77 4.27
CA LEU A 250 -39.32 -19.56 4.28
C LEU A 250 -39.88 -19.29 2.88
N ARG A 251 -41.21 -19.18 2.82
CA ARG A 251 -42.00 -18.79 1.65
C ARG A 251 -41.66 -17.35 1.22
N GLN A 252 -41.34 -17.17 -0.06
CA GLN A 252 -41.28 -15.85 -0.72
C GLN A 252 -42.70 -15.35 -1.01
N VAL A 253 -43.07 -14.22 -0.42
CA VAL A 253 -44.24 -13.42 -0.78
C VAL A 253 -43.76 -12.32 -1.73
N GLY A 254 -44.31 -12.29 -2.93
CA GLY A 254 -44.04 -11.26 -3.93
C GLY A 254 -44.70 -9.94 -3.56
N LEU A 255 -43.93 -8.86 -3.64
CA LEU A 255 -44.44 -7.49 -3.63
C LEU A 255 -43.86 -6.77 -4.85
N SER A 256 -44.66 -6.74 -5.92
CA SER A 256 -44.47 -5.82 -7.04
C SER A 256 -44.95 -4.44 -6.60
N GLY A 257 -44.01 -3.53 -6.39
CA GLY A 257 -44.28 -2.12 -6.11
C GLY A 257 -43.55 -1.23 -7.11
N ASN A 258 -44.28 -0.71 -8.09
CA ASN A 258 -43.83 0.34 -9.01
C ASN A 258 -43.41 1.57 -8.20
N SER A 259 -42.11 1.89 -8.20
CA SER A 259 -41.60 3.18 -7.73
C SER A 259 -41.16 4.01 -8.93
N LEU A 260 -42.04 4.93 -9.35
CA LEU A 260 -41.68 6.04 -10.23
C LEU A 260 -40.96 7.10 -9.39
N SER A 261 -39.68 6.86 -9.13
CA SER A 261 -38.78 7.87 -8.58
C SER A 261 -38.05 8.54 -9.73
N ALA A 262 -38.33 9.82 -9.96
CA ALA A 262 -37.53 10.71 -10.80
C ALA A 262 -36.11 10.81 -10.21
N SER A 263 -35.28 9.84 -10.59
CA SER A 263 -33.89 9.73 -10.17
C SER A 263 -33.08 10.63 -11.09
N SER A 264 -32.55 11.72 -10.54
CA SER A 264 -31.29 12.27 -11.03
C SER A 264 -30.32 11.10 -11.09
N GLN A 265 -30.05 10.59 -12.29
CA GLN A 265 -29.18 9.44 -12.53
C GLN A 265 -27.79 9.80 -12.04
N THR A 266 -27.54 9.56 -10.76
CA THR A 266 -26.18 9.56 -10.23
C THR A 266 -25.41 8.50 -11.02
N PRO A 267 -24.22 8.83 -11.53
CA PRO A 267 -23.41 7.92 -12.33
C PRO A 267 -23.31 6.55 -11.66
N ASP A 268 -23.41 5.50 -12.46
CA ASP A 268 -23.56 4.10 -12.06
C ASP A 268 -22.59 3.75 -10.92
N ARG A 269 -23.14 3.71 -9.70
CA ARG A 269 -22.39 3.52 -8.45
C ARG A 269 -22.59 2.09 -8.01
N THR A 270 -21.52 1.30 -8.05
CA THR A 270 -21.53 -0.07 -7.55
C THR A 270 -20.79 -0.14 -6.21
N PRO A 271 -21.48 -0.20 -5.06
CA PRO A 271 -20.84 -0.43 -3.77
C PRO A 271 -20.33 -1.88 -3.67
N PHE A 272 -19.22 -2.09 -2.96
CA PHE A 272 -18.70 -3.43 -2.66
C PHE A 272 -17.88 -3.44 -1.35
N ASP A 273 -17.68 -4.62 -0.76
CA ASP A 273 -16.79 -4.81 0.39
C ASP A 273 -15.38 -5.18 -0.10
N TRP A 274 -14.39 -4.30 0.14
CA TRP A 274 -13.00 -4.54 -0.24
C TRP A 274 -12.42 -5.83 0.35
N ARG A 275 -12.92 -6.29 1.50
CA ARG A 275 -12.45 -7.53 2.15
C ARG A 275 -12.86 -8.77 1.39
N GLN A 276 -13.92 -8.67 0.59
CA GLN A 276 -14.43 -9.75 -0.24
C GLN A 276 -13.86 -9.71 -1.66
N VAL A 277 -13.01 -8.72 -1.97
CA VAL A 277 -12.34 -8.65 -3.27
C VAL A 277 -11.33 -9.78 -3.37
N GLN A 278 -11.45 -10.57 -4.43
CA GLN A 278 -10.60 -11.71 -4.72
C GLN A 278 -10.07 -11.59 -6.14
N LEU A 279 -8.89 -12.18 -6.35
CA LEU A 279 -8.31 -12.36 -7.67
C LEU A 279 -8.79 -13.70 -8.24
N ARG A 280 -9.37 -13.70 -9.43
CA ARG A 280 -9.86 -14.90 -10.14
C ARG A 280 -9.21 -15.04 -11.50
N LYS A 281 -8.97 -16.28 -11.90
CA LYS A 281 -8.55 -16.62 -13.26
C LYS A 281 -9.75 -17.18 -14.02
N GLU A 282 -10.24 -16.43 -15.02
CA GLU A 282 -11.42 -16.75 -15.82
C GLU A 282 -11.08 -16.55 -17.30
N ASP A 283 -11.43 -17.51 -18.16
CA ASP A 283 -11.20 -17.44 -19.62
C ASP A 283 -9.74 -17.12 -20.01
N GLY A 284 -8.78 -17.60 -19.21
CA GLY A 284 -7.35 -17.32 -19.41
C GLY A 284 -6.90 -15.91 -18.96
N GLY A 285 -7.81 -15.07 -18.50
CA GLY A 285 -7.53 -13.75 -17.95
C GLY A 285 -7.62 -13.68 -16.42
N TRP A 286 -7.05 -12.63 -15.85
CA TRP A 286 -7.05 -12.33 -14.42
C TRP A 286 -8.00 -11.18 -14.14
N LYS A 287 -8.97 -11.41 -13.25
CA LYS A 287 -10.01 -10.44 -12.89
C LYS A 287 -10.03 -10.21 -11.38
N LEU A 288 -10.26 -8.97 -10.98
CA LEU A 288 -10.63 -8.64 -9.60
C LEU A 288 -12.15 -8.68 -9.50
N ALA A 289 -12.68 -9.45 -8.54
CA ALA A 289 -14.11 -9.58 -8.34
C ALA A 289 -14.49 -9.52 -6.86
N ALA A 290 -15.64 -8.93 -6.57
CA ALA A 290 -16.30 -9.00 -5.27
C ALA A 290 -17.65 -9.71 -5.44
N GLY A 291 -17.75 -10.95 -4.95
CA GLY A 291 -18.93 -11.79 -5.22
C GLY A 291 -19.07 -12.11 -6.71
N SER A 292 -20.18 -11.73 -7.32
CA SER A 292 -20.41 -11.85 -8.77
C SER A 292 -19.98 -10.61 -9.56
N CYS A 293 -19.62 -9.52 -8.89
CA CYS A 293 -19.26 -8.27 -9.55
C CYS A 293 -17.78 -8.27 -9.95
N VAL A 294 -17.50 -8.27 -11.25
CA VAL A 294 -16.14 -8.03 -11.78
C VAL A 294 -15.84 -6.54 -11.67
N LEU A 295 -14.81 -6.20 -10.92
CA LEU A 295 -14.37 -4.82 -10.66
C LEU A 295 -13.37 -4.34 -11.71
N ALA A 296 -12.42 -5.19 -12.09
CA ALA A 296 -11.37 -4.91 -13.06
C ALA A 296 -10.91 -6.20 -13.77
N ASP A 297 -10.50 -6.09 -15.04
CA ASP A 297 -10.00 -7.19 -15.86
C ASP A 297 -8.61 -6.83 -16.37
N PHE A 298 -7.61 -7.63 -16.01
CA PHE A 298 -6.19 -7.41 -16.33
C PHE A 298 -5.71 -8.28 -17.50
N GLY A 299 -6.58 -9.04 -18.15
CA GLY A 299 -6.20 -9.97 -19.21
C GLY A 299 -5.17 -10.98 -18.71
N ALA A 300 -4.14 -11.28 -19.51
CA ALA A 300 -3.12 -12.26 -19.15
C ALA A 300 -2.12 -11.76 -18.08
N ASP A 301 -2.19 -10.48 -17.67
CA ASP A 301 -1.23 -9.88 -16.74
C ASP A 301 -1.59 -10.19 -15.28
N GLU A 302 -1.18 -11.38 -14.83
CA GLU A 302 -1.31 -11.81 -13.42
C GLU A 302 -0.70 -10.79 -12.46
N HIS A 303 0.39 -10.19 -12.88
CA HIS A 303 1.22 -9.39 -12.02
C HIS A 303 0.53 -8.04 -11.70
N ALA A 304 0.05 -7.35 -12.73
CA ALA A 304 -0.78 -6.16 -12.55
C ALA A 304 -2.06 -6.49 -11.77
N ALA A 305 -2.64 -7.67 -11.95
CA ALA A 305 -3.84 -8.07 -11.22
C ALA A 305 -3.58 -8.28 -9.71
N ARG A 306 -2.45 -8.88 -9.34
CA ARG A 306 -2.00 -8.98 -7.94
C ARG A 306 -1.75 -7.61 -7.33
N LEU A 307 -1.08 -6.72 -8.07
CA LEU A 307 -0.88 -5.33 -7.65
C LEU A 307 -2.21 -4.57 -7.48
N GLY A 308 -3.18 -4.81 -8.36
CA GLY A 308 -4.54 -4.31 -8.25
C GLY A 308 -5.26 -4.81 -6.99
N LEU A 309 -5.12 -6.10 -6.64
CA LEU A 309 -5.63 -6.63 -5.38
C LEU A 309 -4.99 -5.94 -4.17
N SER A 310 -3.66 -5.76 -4.20
CA SER A 310 -2.94 -5.02 -3.17
C SER A 310 -3.43 -3.58 -3.05
N ALA A 311 -3.71 -2.89 -4.17
CA ALA A 311 -4.29 -1.55 -4.16
C ALA A 311 -5.71 -1.53 -3.55
N MET A 312 -6.54 -2.53 -3.85
CA MET A 312 -7.88 -2.68 -3.26
C MET A 312 -7.83 -2.78 -1.74
N GLN A 313 -6.91 -3.59 -1.22
CA GLN A 313 -6.73 -3.80 0.21
C GLN A 313 -6.06 -2.59 0.90
N TYR A 314 -5.05 -2.00 0.26
CA TYR A 314 -4.30 -0.86 0.79
C TYR A 314 -5.21 0.38 0.95
N TYR A 315 -5.94 0.75 -0.11
CA TYR A 315 -6.81 1.93 -0.09
C TYR A 315 -8.18 1.66 0.52
N ARG A 316 -8.62 0.40 0.60
CA ARG A 316 -9.94 -0.01 1.10
C ARG A 316 -11.08 0.59 0.28
N PHE A 317 -11.02 0.46 -1.04
CA PHE A 317 -12.07 0.97 -1.92
C PHE A 317 -13.45 0.38 -1.58
N THR A 318 -14.46 1.23 -1.46
CA THR A 318 -15.82 0.80 -1.06
C THR A 318 -16.81 0.90 -2.20
N GLU A 319 -16.44 1.57 -3.29
CA GLU A 319 -17.31 1.75 -4.44
C GLU A 319 -16.51 1.89 -5.74
N ARG A 320 -17.12 1.36 -6.80
CA ARG A 320 -16.72 1.58 -8.18
C ARG A 320 -17.71 2.55 -8.81
N ARG A 321 -17.21 3.47 -9.60
CA ARG A 321 -18.02 4.38 -10.41
C ARG A 321 -17.57 4.35 -11.85
N GLN A 322 -18.50 4.62 -12.74
CA GLN A 322 -18.25 4.71 -14.17
C GLN A 322 -18.77 6.04 -14.71
N VAL A 323 -17.99 6.65 -15.59
CA VAL A 323 -18.38 7.81 -16.40
C VAL A 323 -18.20 7.45 -17.87
N GLY A 324 -19.13 7.88 -18.72
CA GLY A 324 -19.16 7.56 -20.14
C GLY A 324 -19.84 6.23 -20.48
N GLY A 325 -20.23 6.08 -21.74
CA GLY A 325 -20.92 4.91 -22.27
C GLY A 325 -20.17 4.26 -23.44
N GLY A 326 -20.48 2.99 -23.73
CA GLY A 326 -19.92 2.29 -24.89
C GLY A 326 -18.42 1.96 -24.74
N SER A 327 -17.62 2.30 -25.75
CA SER A 327 -16.19 1.97 -25.82
C SER A 327 -15.30 2.87 -24.96
N ALA A 328 -15.75 4.10 -24.66
CA ALA A 328 -14.98 5.08 -23.90
C ALA A 328 -15.47 5.20 -22.46
N ARG A 329 -15.32 4.10 -21.70
CA ARG A 329 -15.71 4.06 -20.29
C ARG A 329 -14.54 4.42 -19.38
N PHE A 330 -14.73 5.41 -18.51
CA PHE A 330 -13.82 5.71 -17.43
C PHE A 330 -14.33 5.11 -16.12
N THR A 331 -13.72 4.01 -15.71
CA THR A 331 -14.01 3.35 -14.43
C THR A 331 -13.00 3.79 -13.38
N TYR A 332 -13.49 4.21 -12.22
CA TYR A 332 -12.65 4.63 -11.09
C TYR A 332 -13.21 4.15 -9.75
N PHE A 333 -12.37 4.19 -8.72
CA PHE A 333 -12.67 3.66 -7.40
C PHE A 333 -12.57 4.74 -6.33
N LEU A 334 -13.43 4.67 -5.32
CA LEU A 334 -13.49 5.63 -4.21
C LEU A 334 -13.58 4.90 -2.85
N VAL A 335 -13.26 5.64 -1.79
CA VAL A 335 -13.35 5.24 -0.38
C VAL A 335 -14.36 6.15 0.31
N GLY A 336 -15.54 5.64 0.62
CA GLY A 336 -16.62 6.43 1.23
C GLY A 336 -17.01 7.67 0.43
N GLY A 337 -17.06 7.58 -0.90
CA GLY A 337 -17.40 8.69 -1.80
C GLY A 337 -16.25 9.67 -2.11
N GLN A 338 -15.05 9.45 -1.58
CA GLN A 338 -13.88 10.31 -1.77
C GLN A 338 -12.72 9.54 -2.42
N PRO A 339 -11.80 10.19 -3.14
CA PRO A 339 -10.58 9.53 -3.59
C PRO A 339 -9.75 9.09 -2.39
N PRO A 340 -9.06 7.95 -2.49
CA PRO A 340 -8.07 7.57 -1.49
C PRO A 340 -6.97 8.64 -1.35
N ARG A 341 -6.33 8.63 -0.17
CA ARG A 341 -5.20 9.50 0.15
C ARG A 341 -3.88 8.74 0.17
N GLY A 342 -2.80 9.43 -0.20
CA GLY A 342 -1.45 8.90 -0.22
C GLY A 342 -1.19 8.01 -1.44
N ALA A 343 0.08 7.87 -1.82
CA ALA A 343 0.49 6.99 -2.92
C ALA A 343 0.96 5.65 -2.37
N MET A 344 0.35 4.57 -2.84
CA MET A 344 0.82 3.21 -2.63
C MET A 344 2.11 2.99 -3.42
N PHE A 345 3.12 2.42 -2.77
CA PHE A 345 4.33 1.96 -3.43
C PHE A 345 3.98 0.83 -4.42
N GLY A 346 4.59 0.80 -5.59
CA GLY A 346 4.13 -0.13 -6.64
C GLY A 346 3.16 0.48 -7.64
N VAL A 347 2.56 1.63 -7.37
CA VAL A 347 1.54 2.17 -8.27
C VAL A 347 2.12 3.35 -9.04
N ASP A 348 2.20 3.22 -10.36
CA ASP A 348 2.50 4.37 -11.21
C ASP A 348 1.34 5.36 -11.14
N GLY A 349 1.64 6.55 -10.63
CA GLY A 349 0.69 7.62 -10.41
C GLY A 349 1.15 8.85 -11.14
N GLN A 350 0.48 9.18 -12.23
CA GLN A 350 0.74 10.36 -13.03
C GLN A 350 0.22 11.60 -12.30
N PRO A 351 1.10 12.48 -11.78
CA PRO A 351 0.67 13.69 -11.11
C PRO A 351 0.17 14.70 -12.15
N PHE A 352 -0.84 15.48 -11.81
CA PHE A 352 -1.35 16.56 -12.66
C PHE A 352 -1.77 17.79 -11.85
N GLN A 353 -1.86 18.94 -12.50
CA GLN A 353 -2.28 20.18 -11.86
C GLN A 353 -3.74 20.49 -12.19
N LEU A 354 -4.60 20.56 -11.17
CA LEU A 354 -6.05 20.79 -11.31
C LEU A 354 -6.42 22.03 -12.14
N ASN A 355 -5.64 23.10 -12.00
CA ASN A 355 -5.83 24.38 -12.72
C ASN A 355 -5.34 24.34 -14.18
N ARG A 356 -4.55 23.34 -14.56
CA ARG A 356 -4.08 23.13 -15.95
C ARG A 356 -4.91 22.11 -16.72
N LEU A 357 -5.87 21.48 -16.05
CA LEU A 357 -6.75 20.52 -16.69
C LEU A 357 -7.68 21.20 -17.69
N GLN A 358 -7.64 20.71 -18.91
CA GLN A 358 -8.43 21.17 -20.04
C GLN A 358 -8.90 19.98 -20.87
N ILE A 359 -9.95 20.18 -21.65
CA ILE A 359 -10.43 19.17 -22.60
C ILE A 359 -9.95 19.58 -23.98
N ARG A 360 -9.37 18.63 -24.71
CA ARG A 360 -8.90 18.82 -26.09
C ARG A 360 -9.38 17.69 -26.97
N GLN A 361 -9.65 18.01 -28.23
CA GLN A 361 -9.88 16.99 -29.24
C GLN A 361 -8.53 16.60 -29.88
N MET A 362 -8.14 15.34 -29.72
CA MET A 362 -6.91 14.76 -30.26
C MET A 362 -7.30 13.56 -31.12
N GLU A 363 -6.91 13.55 -32.39
CA GLU A 363 -7.21 12.44 -33.32
C GLU A 363 -8.71 12.09 -33.39
N GLY A 364 -9.57 13.12 -33.32
CA GLY A 364 -11.02 12.95 -33.32
C GLY A 364 -11.61 12.49 -31.98
N ARG A 365 -10.79 12.29 -30.94
CA ARG A 365 -11.22 11.87 -29.61
C ARG A 365 -11.07 12.99 -28.58
N TRP A 366 -12.04 13.12 -27.69
CA TRP A 366 -12.02 14.07 -26.59
C TRP A 366 -11.23 13.52 -25.42
N THR A 367 -10.22 14.27 -25.01
CA THR A 367 -9.26 13.86 -23.98
C THR A 367 -9.13 14.95 -22.94
N VAL A 368 -9.19 14.54 -21.66
CA VAL A 368 -8.79 15.39 -20.53
C VAL A 368 -7.27 15.43 -20.49
N CYS A 369 -6.68 16.61 -20.58
CA CYS A 369 -5.24 16.83 -20.64
C CYS A 369 -4.76 17.74 -19.50
N ASP A 370 -3.54 17.51 -19.03
CA ASP A 370 -2.79 18.43 -18.18
C ASP A 370 -1.72 19.13 -19.03
N GLY A 371 -2.01 20.37 -19.47
CA GLY A 371 -1.25 20.99 -20.55
C GLY A 371 -1.38 20.19 -21.85
N ASP A 372 -0.25 19.76 -22.42
CA ASP A 372 -0.20 18.95 -23.65
C ASP A 372 -0.22 17.44 -23.38
N ARG A 373 -0.24 17.03 -22.11
CA ARG A 373 -0.14 15.63 -21.71
C ARG A 373 -1.53 15.02 -21.54
N PRO A 374 -1.90 13.97 -22.32
CA PRO A 374 -3.19 13.32 -22.18
C PRO A 374 -3.31 12.56 -20.85
N LEU A 375 -4.46 12.66 -20.19
CA LEU A 375 -4.77 11.98 -18.92
C LEU A 375 -5.92 10.99 -19.04
N VAL A 376 -7.04 11.34 -19.67
CA VAL A 376 -8.18 10.41 -19.81
C VAL A 376 -8.83 10.64 -21.16
N GLU A 377 -8.92 9.60 -21.97
CA GLU A 377 -9.57 9.63 -23.27
C GLU A 377 -11.04 9.19 -23.13
N MET A 378 -11.96 9.99 -23.67
CA MET A 378 -13.42 9.81 -23.54
C MET A 378 -14.13 9.63 -24.89
N GLY A 379 -13.41 9.14 -25.90
CA GLY A 379 -14.01 8.81 -27.20
C GLY A 379 -14.47 10.04 -27.97
N ASP A 380 -15.58 9.95 -28.69
CA ASP A 380 -16.07 10.98 -29.63
C ASP A 380 -17.00 12.03 -28.98
N LYS A 381 -17.31 11.89 -27.69
CA LYS A 381 -18.27 12.76 -26.97
C LYS A 381 -17.59 13.74 -26.03
N ALA A 382 -17.74 15.03 -26.31
CA ALA A 382 -17.18 16.10 -25.48
C ALA A 382 -17.81 16.13 -24.08
N GLU A 383 -19.08 15.78 -23.96
CA GLU A 383 -19.83 15.81 -22.70
C GLU A 383 -19.24 14.82 -21.68
N GLU A 384 -18.81 13.64 -22.13
CA GLU A 384 -18.21 12.62 -21.27
C GLU A 384 -16.84 13.09 -20.73
N ALA A 385 -16.03 13.76 -21.56
CA ALA A 385 -14.80 14.43 -21.13
C ALA A 385 -15.05 15.54 -20.10
N ASN A 386 -16.11 16.34 -20.29
CA ASN A 386 -16.52 17.37 -19.32
C ASN A 386 -16.92 16.75 -17.99
N GLN A 387 -17.67 15.65 -18.00
CA GLN A 387 -18.05 14.94 -16.77
C GLN A 387 -16.83 14.42 -16.00
N VAL A 388 -15.82 13.88 -16.69
CA VAL A 388 -14.59 13.43 -16.04
C VAL A 388 -13.78 14.61 -15.49
N LEU A 389 -13.68 15.72 -16.24
CA LEU A 389 -13.00 16.93 -15.76
C LEU A 389 -13.67 17.49 -14.49
N ASP A 390 -14.99 17.59 -14.49
CA ASP A 390 -15.78 18.07 -13.35
C ASP A 390 -15.67 17.13 -12.15
N LEU A 391 -15.65 15.81 -12.40
CA LEU A 391 -15.39 14.81 -11.38
C LEU A 391 -14.03 15.03 -10.72
N ILE A 392 -12.96 15.14 -11.50
CA ILE A 392 -11.59 15.30 -10.98
C ILE A 392 -11.50 16.58 -10.14
N ARG A 393 -12.06 17.70 -10.63
CA ARG A 393 -12.09 18.98 -9.92
C ARG A 393 -12.88 18.90 -8.62
N ARG A 394 -14.08 18.32 -8.65
CA ARG A 394 -14.95 18.16 -7.48
C ARG A 394 -14.28 17.32 -6.39
N GLN A 395 -13.57 16.26 -6.78
CA GLN A 395 -12.92 15.35 -5.86
C GLN A 395 -11.53 15.82 -5.41
N GLN A 396 -11.03 16.91 -5.98
CA GLN A 396 -9.70 17.46 -5.73
C GLN A 396 -8.56 16.45 -5.87
N ALA A 397 -8.71 15.46 -6.77
CA ALA A 397 -7.64 14.52 -7.04
C ALA A 397 -6.49 15.20 -7.78
N ASP A 398 -5.25 14.83 -7.47
CA ASP A 398 -4.03 15.42 -8.07
C ASP A 398 -3.13 14.35 -8.72
N ARG A 399 -3.56 13.09 -8.70
CA ARG A 399 -2.88 11.95 -9.30
C ARG A 399 -3.86 11.00 -9.97
N LEU A 400 -3.48 10.52 -11.15
CA LEU A 400 -4.17 9.44 -11.87
C LEU A 400 -3.29 8.20 -11.81
N CYS A 401 -3.79 7.14 -11.18
CA CYS A 401 -3.12 5.86 -11.08
C CYS A 401 -3.73 4.87 -12.06
N ARG A 402 -2.88 4.13 -12.79
CA ARG A 402 -3.28 3.09 -13.73
C ARG A 402 -2.51 1.82 -13.42
N LEU A 403 -3.22 0.70 -13.35
CA LEU A 403 -2.68 -0.63 -13.16
C LEU A 403 -3.18 -1.51 -14.29
N GLY A 404 -2.29 -2.19 -15.00
CA GLY A 404 -2.63 -3.04 -16.15
C GLY A 404 -2.18 -2.44 -17.49
N ALA A 405 -2.67 -3.03 -18.57
CA ALA A 405 -2.27 -2.67 -19.93
C ALA A 405 -2.87 -1.32 -20.39
N ALA A 406 -2.25 -0.70 -21.39
CA ALA A 406 -2.69 0.58 -21.94
C ALA A 406 -3.97 0.50 -22.78
N ASP A 407 -4.47 -0.70 -23.08
CA ASP A 407 -5.63 -0.95 -23.94
C ASP A 407 -6.99 -0.80 -23.22
N GLY A 408 -7.00 -0.15 -22.06
CA GLY A 408 -8.20 0.02 -21.24
C GLY A 408 -8.52 -1.18 -20.36
N ARG A 409 -7.72 -2.26 -20.40
CA ARG A 409 -7.76 -3.31 -19.39
C ARG A 409 -7.02 -2.88 -18.13
N GLY A 410 -7.52 -3.32 -17.00
CA GLY A 410 -6.94 -3.11 -15.69
C GLY A 410 -7.80 -2.24 -14.79
N MET A 411 -7.13 -1.44 -13.96
CA MET A 411 -7.73 -0.66 -12.90
C MET A 411 -7.19 0.77 -12.94
N THR A 412 -8.09 1.73 -13.05
CA THR A 412 -7.75 3.16 -12.96
C THR A 412 -8.38 3.76 -11.72
N PHE A 413 -7.67 4.63 -11.01
CA PHE A 413 -8.23 5.35 -9.88
C PHE A 413 -7.54 6.70 -9.68
N LEU A 414 -8.26 7.60 -9.02
CA LEU A 414 -7.79 8.94 -8.69
C LEU A 414 -7.29 8.95 -7.25
N VAL A 415 -6.21 9.67 -6.98
CA VAL A 415 -5.60 9.76 -5.65
C VAL A 415 -5.45 11.24 -5.27
N ARG A 416 -5.55 11.51 -3.97
CA ARG A 416 -5.14 12.78 -3.35
C ARG A 416 -3.81 12.61 -2.65
N SER A 417 -2.82 13.40 -3.03
CA SER A 417 -1.49 13.33 -2.41
C SER A 417 -1.44 13.96 -1.01
N ARG A 418 -2.42 14.79 -0.63
CA ARG A 418 -2.49 15.51 0.65
C ARG A 418 -3.81 15.29 1.39
#